data_AF-A0A2X2DTJ1-F1
#
_entry.id   AF-A0A2X2DTJ1-F1
#
_cell.length_a   1.000
_cell.length_b   1.000
_cell.length_c   1.000
_cell.angle_alpha   90.00
_cell.angle_beta   90.00
_cell.angle_gamma   90.00
#
_symmetry.space_group_name_H-M   'P 1'
#
loop_
_entity.id
_entity.type
_entity.pdbx_description
1 polymer ?
#
loop_
_entity_poly.entity_id
_entity_poly.type
_entity_poly.pdbx_seq_one_letter_code
_entity_poly.pdbx_strand_id
1 'polypeptide(L)'
;MFKLYPWEFMFREDFSTKLADAGIRWLEPAWKSIISNKALLPMLWEMFPNHPNLLPAYFYDGKAPDSLSRYVIKPLFSREGANIRIV
;
A
#
# COMPACT_ATOMS: atom_id res chain seq x y z
N MET A 1 -0.22 22.75 2.60
CA MET A 1 0.95 22.33 1.80
C MET A 1 0.53 21.19 0.91
N PHE A 2 0.65 21.36 -0.41
CA PHE A 2 0.49 20.27 -1.38
C PHE A 2 1.86 19.66 -1.67
N LYS A 3 1.93 18.33 -1.83
CA LYS A 3 3.17 17.62 -2.19
C LYS A 3 2.89 16.46 -3.14
N LEU A 4 3.83 16.23 -4.07
CA LEU A 4 3.89 15.00 -4.86
C LEU A 4 4.79 13.93 -4.23
N TYR A 5 5.61 14.32 -3.24
CA TYR A 5 6.53 13.40 -2.59
C TYR A 5 5.76 12.42 -1.66
N PRO A 6 5.93 11.09 -1.83
CA PRO A 6 5.16 10.08 -1.10
C PRO A 6 5.30 10.15 0.42
N TRP A 7 4.21 9.85 1.14
CA TRP A 7 4.26 9.77 2.61
C TRP A 7 5.20 8.69 3.11
N GLU A 8 5.21 7.52 2.46
CA GLU A 8 6.04 6.38 2.85
C GLU A 8 7.54 6.68 2.73
N PHE A 9 7.91 7.64 1.88
CA PHE A 9 9.29 8.10 1.77
C PHE A 9 9.58 9.14 2.83
N MET A 10 8.72 10.15 2.99
CA MET A 10 8.88 11.16 4.06
C MET A 10 9.01 10.54 5.45
N PHE A 11 8.33 9.43 5.73
CA PHE A 11 8.44 8.73 7.01
C PHE A 11 9.78 8.02 7.24
N ARG A 12 10.57 7.79 6.18
CA ARG A 12 11.89 7.15 6.23
C ARG A 12 13.05 8.15 6.22
N GLU A 13 12.76 9.41 5.94
CA GLU A 13 13.75 10.48 5.92
C GLU A 13 14.08 10.95 7.33
N ASP A 14 15.30 11.49 7.52
CA ASP A 14 15.76 12.02 8.82
C ASP A 14 14.87 13.16 9.33
N PHE A 15 14.27 13.93 8.41
CA PHE A 15 13.36 15.02 8.74
C PHE A 15 11.95 14.56 9.16
N SER A 16 11.65 13.25 9.12
CA SER A 16 10.34 12.70 9.47
C SER A 16 9.83 13.16 10.85
N THR A 17 10.75 13.34 11.80
CA THR A 17 10.49 13.84 13.15
C THR A 17 9.86 15.24 13.17
N LYS A 18 10.01 16.03 12.11
CA LYS A 18 9.48 17.40 11.99
C LYS A 18 8.10 17.46 11.33
N LEU A 19 7.58 16.35 10.80
CA LEU A 19 6.32 16.35 10.03
C LEU A 19 5.10 16.68 10.89
N ALA A 20 5.08 16.24 12.15
CA ALA A 20 4.00 16.51 13.10
C ALA A 20 4.00 17.97 13.55
N ASP A 21 5.18 18.53 13.80
CA ASP A 21 5.37 19.89 14.34
C ASP A 21 5.40 20.98 13.25
N ALA A 22 5.27 20.61 11.98
CA ALA A 22 5.40 21.54 10.86
C ALA A 22 4.35 22.67 10.85
N GLY A 23 3.30 22.60 11.69
CA GLY A 23 2.29 23.66 11.82
C GLY A 23 1.45 23.89 10.56
N ILE A 24 1.43 22.92 9.64
CA ILE A 24 0.76 23.03 8.34
C ILE A 24 -0.28 21.94 8.14
N ARG A 25 -1.31 22.26 7.35
CA ARG A 25 -2.26 21.28 6.83
C ARG A 25 -1.69 20.62 5.59
N TRP A 26 -1.49 19.31 5.65
CA TRP A 26 -0.98 18.51 4.54
C TRP A 26 -2.11 18.10 3.59
N LEU A 27 -1.88 18.28 2.30
CA LEU A 27 -2.69 17.71 1.23
C LEU A 27 -1.78 16.84 0.37
N GLU A 28 -1.94 15.53 0.35
CA GLU A 28 -2.90 14.70 1.10
C GLU A 28 -2.48 14.48 2.57
N PRO A 29 -3.41 14.21 3.50
CA PRO A 29 -3.09 13.99 4.92
C PRO A 29 -2.31 12.69 5.17
N ALA A 30 -1.60 12.62 6.31
CA ALA A 30 -0.70 11.50 6.64
C ALA A 30 -1.39 10.12 6.65
N TRP A 31 -2.64 10.06 7.14
CA TRP A 31 -3.42 8.81 7.18
C TRP A 31 -3.70 8.23 5.78
N LYS A 32 -3.59 9.03 4.71
CA LYS A 32 -3.75 8.53 3.34
C LYS A 32 -2.72 7.47 2.98
N SER A 33 -1.55 7.50 3.64
CA SER A 33 -0.50 6.46 3.51
C SER A 33 -0.98 5.06 3.88
N ILE A 34 -1.98 4.94 4.77
CA ILE A 34 -2.57 3.66 5.16
C ILE A 34 -3.47 3.16 4.03
N ILE A 35 -4.40 4.00 3.57
CA ILE A 35 -5.38 3.58 2.56
C ILE A 35 -4.80 3.45 1.14
N SER A 36 -3.63 4.04 0.87
CA SER A 36 -2.91 3.86 -0.39
C SER A 36 -1.96 2.66 -0.40
N ASN A 37 -1.78 1.97 0.74
CA ASN A 37 -0.87 0.85 0.85
C ASN A 37 -1.52 -0.46 0.36
N LYS A 38 -0.78 -1.26 -0.42
CA LYS A 38 -1.26 -2.56 -0.92
C LYS A 38 -1.53 -3.57 0.20
N ALA A 39 -0.97 -3.37 1.39
CA ALA A 39 -1.26 -4.15 2.59
C ALA A 39 -2.75 -4.08 3.00
N LEU A 40 -3.49 -3.06 2.52
CA LEU A 40 -4.92 -2.98 2.73
C LEU A 40 -5.70 -4.02 1.92
N LEU A 41 -5.17 -4.51 0.79
CA LEU A 41 -5.92 -5.42 -0.10
C LEU A 41 -6.24 -6.78 0.57
N PRO A 42 -5.28 -7.47 1.23
CA PRO A 42 -5.62 -8.70 1.96
C PRO A 42 -6.64 -8.46 3.08
N MET A 43 -6.53 -7.34 3.81
CA MET A 43 -7.47 -6.98 4.87
C MET A 43 -8.88 -6.76 4.32
N LEU A 44 -9.02 -6.05 3.19
CA LEU A 44 -10.31 -5.85 2.54
C LEU A 44 -10.91 -7.17 2.04
N TRP A 45 -10.09 -8.06 1.50
CA TRP A 45 -10.56 -9.37 1.05
C TRP A 45 -11.06 -10.24 2.21
N GLU A 46 -10.37 -10.22 3.34
CA GLU A 46 -10.78 -10.92 4.56
C GLU A 46 -12.09 -10.37 5.14
N MET A 47 -12.24 -9.05 5.19
CA MET A 47 -13.42 -8.38 5.75
C MET A 47 -14.65 -8.46 4.83
N PHE A 48 -14.46 -8.49 3.51
CA PHE A 48 -15.53 -8.44 2.52
C PHE A 48 -15.36 -9.55 1.46
N PRO A 49 -15.47 -10.83 1.87
CA PRO A 49 -15.28 -11.94 0.96
C PRO A 49 -16.30 -11.91 -0.18
N ASN A 50 -15.85 -12.23 -1.40
CA ASN A 50 -16.65 -12.25 -2.64
C ASN A 50 -17.25 -10.89 -3.05
N HIS A 51 -16.77 -9.76 -2.52
CA HIS A 51 -17.19 -8.45 -2.98
C HIS A 51 -16.88 -8.29 -4.49
N PRO A 52 -17.82 -7.81 -5.33
CA PRO A 52 -17.69 -7.84 -6.79
C PRO A 52 -16.52 -7.00 -7.35
N ASN A 53 -16.04 -6.02 -6.57
CA ASN A 53 -14.90 -5.17 -6.93
C ASN A 53 -13.58 -5.58 -6.28
N LEU A 54 -13.54 -6.65 -5.49
CA LEU A 54 -12.31 -7.14 -4.86
C LEU A 54 -11.80 -8.39 -5.57
N LEU A 55 -10.48 -8.47 -5.71
CA LEU A 55 -9.80 -9.69 -6.09
C LEU A 55 -9.25 -10.37 -4.84
N PRO A 56 -9.15 -11.72 -4.83
CA PRO A 56 -8.44 -12.43 -3.78
C PRO A 56 -7.03 -11.88 -3.60
N ALA A 57 -6.70 -11.48 -2.37
CA ALA A 57 -5.43 -10.87 -2.03
C ALA A 57 -4.90 -11.47 -0.72
N TYR A 58 -3.60 -11.73 -0.69
CA TYR A 58 -2.93 -12.41 0.42
C TYR A 58 -1.55 -11.79 0.63
N PHE A 59 -1.04 -11.86 1.86
CA PHE A 59 0.39 -11.65 2.07
C PHE A 59 1.17 -12.83 1.47
N TYR A 60 2.29 -12.52 0.81
CA TYR A 60 3.12 -13.52 0.14
C TYR A 60 4.31 -13.87 1.03
N ASP A 61 4.38 -15.12 1.48
CA ASP A 61 5.44 -15.67 2.35
C ASP A 61 6.35 -16.67 1.63
N GLY A 62 6.26 -16.74 0.30
CA GLY A 62 7.07 -17.63 -0.54
C GLY A 62 6.24 -18.60 -1.38
N LYS A 63 4.94 -18.78 -1.08
CA LYS A 63 4.02 -19.58 -1.89
C LYS A 63 2.65 -18.90 -1.98
N ALA A 64 2.05 -18.89 -3.17
CA ALA A 64 0.66 -18.46 -3.32
C ALA A 64 -0.32 -19.57 -2.87
N PRO A 65 -1.54 -19.22 -2.42
CA PRO A 65 -2.58 -20.20 -2.17
C PRO A 65 -2.82 -21.10 -3.39
N ASP A 66 -3.05 -22.40 -3.16
CA ASP A 66 -3.26 -23.37 -4.24
C ASP A 66 -4.50 -23.07 -5.10
N SER A 67 -5.42 -22.24 -4.59
CA SER A 67 -6.59 -21.73 -5.31
C SER A 67 -6.23 -20.73 -6.42
N LEU A 68 -5.04 -20.15 -6.41
CA LEU A 68 -4.58 -19.17 -7.39
C LEU A 68 -3.67 -19.82 -8.43
N SER A 69 -4.18 -19.97 -9.65
CA SER A 69 -3.39 -20.46 -10.79
C SER A 69 -2.71 -19.35 -11.60
N ARG A 70 -3.19 -18.10 -11.48
CA ARG A 70 -2.62 -16.89 -12.09
C ARG A 70 -2.72 -15.74 -11.10
N TYR A 71 -1.62 -15.06 -10.84
CA TYR A 71 -1.58 -14.00 -9.84
C TYR A 71 -0.45 -12.99 -10.08
N VAL A 72 -0.51 -11.90 -9.33
CA VAL A 72 0.49 -10.83 -9.40
C VAL A 72 1.09 -10.62 -8.02
N ILE A 73 2.41 -10.77 -7.91
CA ILE A 73 3.17 -10.40 -6.71
C ILE A 73 3.51 -8.92 -6.82
N LYS A 74 3.09 -8.15 -5.81
CA LYS A 74 3.30 -6.70 -5.74
C LYS A 74 4.01 -6.33 -4.44
N PRO A 75 5.15 -5.61 -4.48
CA PRO A 75 5.73 -5.06 -3.27
C PRO A 75 4.80 -4.03 -2.63
N LEU A 76 4.78 -3.99 -1.30
CA LEU A 76 3.96 -3.06 -0.53
C LEU A 76 4.31 -1.61 -0.88
N PHE A 77 5.60 -1.29 -0.79
CA PHE A 77 6.15 0.05 -1.04
C PHE A 77 6.74 0.16 -2.45
N SER A 78 5.90 0.01 -3.47
CA SER A 78 6.26 0.28 -4.87
C SER A 78 5.20 1.12 -5.56
N ARG A 79 5.64 1.85 -6.59
CA ARG A 79 4.82 2.74 -7.41
C ARG A 79 5.07 2.42 -8.88
N GLU A 80 4.20 2.91 -9.76
CA GLU A 80 4.42 2.89 -11.23
C GLU A 80 4.69 1.50 -11.83
N GLY A 81 4.13 0.43 -11.23
CA GLY A 81 4.36 -0.94 -11.72
C GLY A 81 5.77 -1.48 -11.45
N ALA A 82 6.57 -0.81 -10.63
CA ALA A 82 7.90 -1.26 -10.27
C ALA A 82 7.86 -2.59 -9.50
N ASN A 83 8.78 -3.48 -9.86
CA ASN A 83 9.05 -4.76 -9.20
C ASN A 83 7.82 -5.68 -9.14
N ILE A 84 6.96 -5.62 -10.15
CA ILE A 84 5.81 -6.50 -10.31
C ILE A 84 6.26 -7.83 -10.92
N ARG A 85 5.80 -8.94 -10.37
CA ARG A 85 5.94 -10.26 -10.98
C ARG A 85 4.56 -10.83 -11.30
N ILE A 86 4.39 -11.27 -12.53
CA ILE A 86 3.19 -11.99 -12.99
C ILE A 86 3.54 -13.48 -13.01
N VAL A 87 2.67 -14.30 -12.43
CA VAL A 87 2.79 -15.76 -12.38
C VAL A 87 1.53 -16.38 -12.97
#